data_AF-A0A0R2HUZ7-F1
#
_entry.id   AF-A0A0R2HUZ7-F1
#
_cell.length_a   1.000
_cell.length_b   1.000
_cell.length_c   1.000
_cell.angle_alpha   90.00
_cell.angle_beta   90.00
_cell.angle_gamma   90.00
#
_symmetry.space_group_name_H-M   'P 1'
#
loop_
_entity.id
_entity.type
_entity.pdbx_description
1 polymer ?
#
loop_
_entity_poly.entity_id
_entity_poly.type
_entity_poly.pdbx_seq_one_letter_code
_entity_poly.pdbx_strand_id
1 'polypeptide(L)'
;MVKQANGLEDTALKNIKLISLTSLLTTLVIVTIYTILNSPLFFDPPDSYREHGTSATGNFIRIDEEYTINTTSAITSSLYYKTGTASSIPNIVEHVNQVNSDKTYIIIRSVSDNFYSFFNKKYRYYIVKKTNQQVVSFETEKEFVAECQKLNIYPKLRSLDKFDWYNSEEVY
;
A
#
# COMPACT_ATOMS: atom_id res chain seq x y z
N MET A 1 -65.02 -31.80 23.73
CA MET A 1 -64.41 -30.45 23.65
C MET A 1 -62.90 -30.60 23.45
N VAL A 2 -62.41 -30.71 22.20
CA VAL A 2 -60.97 -30.65 21.88
C VAL A 2 -60.84 -30.13 20.45
N LYS A 3 -60.93 -28.80 20.25
CA LYS A 3 -60.70 -28.18 18.92
C LYS A 3 -60.11 -26.77 18.95
N GLN A 4 -59.96 -26.15 20.13
CA GLN A 4 -59.48 -24.77 20.25
C GLN A 4 -57.98 -24.62 20.55
N ALA A 5 -57.28 -25.69 21.00
CA ALA A 5 -55.85 -25.60 21.33
C ALA A 5 -54.94 -25.57 20.09
N ASN A 6 -55.30 -26.30 19.02
CA ASN A 6 -54.43 -26.46 17.83
C ASN A 6 -54.33 -25.20 16.94
N GLY A 7 -55.27 -24.25 17.04
CA GLY A 7 -55.26 -23.03 16.22
C GLY A 7 -54.36 -21.92 16.76
N LEU A 8 -54.13 -21.89 18.07
CA LEU A 8 -53.32 -20.86 18.73
C LEU A 8 -51.82 -21.12 18.55
N GLU A 9 -51.40 -22.39 18.68
CA GLU A 9 -50.01 -22.81 18.48
C GLU A 9 -49.53 -22.58 17.04
N ASP A 10 -50.39 -22.85 16.05
CA ASP A 10 -50.05 -22.68 14.64
C ASP A 10 -49.94 -21.19 14.25
N THR A 11 -50.69 -20.31 14.93
CA THR A 11 -50.60 -18.85 14.73
C THR A 11 -49.35 -18.26 15.40
N ALA A 12 -49.02 -18.72 16.61
CA ALA A 12 -47.81 -18.32 17.31
C ALA A 12 -46.53 -18.75 16.57
N LEU A 13 -46.50 -19.98 16.04
CA LEU A 13 -45.38 -20.50 15.26
C LEU A 13 -45.20 -19.75 13.94
N LYS A 14 -46.30 -19.37 13.26
CA LYS A 14 -46.27 -18.51 12.07
C LYS A 14 -45.72 -17.12 12.38
N ASN A 15 -46.13 -16.52 13.50
CA ASN A 15 -45.64 -15.20 13.92
C ASN A 15 -44.14 -15.23 14.27
N ILE A 16 -43.66 -16.27 14.95
CA ILE A 16 -42.23 -16.45 15.25
C ILE A 16 -41.42 -16.62 13.96
N LYS A 17 -41.90 -17.43 13.01
CA LYS A 17 -41.26 -17.59 11.69
C LYS A 17 -41.22 -16.27 10.92
N LEU A 18 -42.31 -15.50 10.94
CA LEU A 18 -42.38 -14.20 10.29
C LEU A 18 -41.39 -13.20 10.90
N ILE A 19 -41.30 -13.12 12.23
CA ILE A 19 -40.34 -12.26 12.94
C ILE A 19 -38.89 -12.69 12.65
N SER A 20 -38.62 -14.00 12.60
CA SER A 20 -37.29 -14.50 12.27
C SER A 20 -36.87 -14.15 10.83
N LEU A 21 -37.83 -14.19 9.89
CA LEU A 21 -37.59 -13.88 8.50
C LEU A 21 -37.36 -12.38 8.27
N THR A 22 -38.17 -11.53 8.93
CA THR A 22 -37.98 -10.08 8.85
C THR A 22 -36.67 -9.67 9.51
N SER A 23 -36.30 -10.24 10.65
CA SER A 23 -35.00 -9.98 11.29
C SER A 23 -33.83 -10.38 10.39
N LEU A 24 -33.88 -11.55 9.75
CA LEU A 24 -32.83 -12.01 8.85
C LEU A 24 -32.67 -11.07 7.64
N LEU A 25 -33.80 -10.65 7.05
CA LEU A 25 -33.80 -9.72 5.92
C LEU A 25 -33.23 -8.35 6.32
N THR A 26 -33.57 -7.87 7.52
CA THR A 26 -33.08 -6.57 8.01
C THR A 26 -31.56 -6.61 8.22
N THR A 27 -31.03 -7.69 8.82
CA THR A 27 -29.59 -7.88 8.97
C THR A 27 -28.89 -7.96 7.62
N LEU A 28 -29.44 -8.68 6.64
CA LEU A 28 -28.87 -8.78 5.31
C LEU A 28 -28.79 -7.41 4.61
N VAL A 29 -29.83 -6.59 4.73
CA VAL A 29 -29.85 -5.22 4.18
C VAL A 29 -28.79 -4.35 4.84
N ILE A 30 -28.66 -4.39 6.17
CA ILE A 30 -27.64 -3.60 6.90
C ILE A 30 -26.23 -4.02 6.49
N VAL A 31 -25.97 -5.33 6.41
CA VAL A 31 -24.66 -5.86 5.98
C VAL A 31 -24.36 -5.43 4.56
N THR A 32 -25.34 -5.48 3.66
CA THR A 32 -25.16 -5.07 2.25
C THR A 32 -24.89 -3.58 2.12
N ILE A 33 -25.59 -2.74 2.88
CA ILE A 33 -25.34 -1.29 2.91
C ILE A 33 -23.94 -1.03 3.47
N TYR A 34 -23.55 -1.70 4.55
CA TYR A 34 -22.24 -1.54 5.15
C TYR A 34 -21.10 -1.99 4.23
N THR A 35 -21.26 -3.10 3.50
CA THR A 35 -20.26 -3.57 2.53
C THR A 35 -20.19 -2.68 1.30
N ILE A 36 -21.30 -2.12 0.82
CA ILE A 36 -21.32 -1.16 -0.28
C ILE A 36 -20.66 0.16 0.15
N LEU A 37 -21.00 0.68 1.32
CA LEU A 37 -20.43 1.91 1.87
C LEU A 37 -18.96 1.76 2.29
N ASN A 38 -18.43 0.55 2.47
CA ASN A 38 -16.99 0.37 2.70
C ASN A 38 -16.30 -0.32 1.52
N SER A 39 -16.99 -0.38 0.36
CA SER A 39 -16.43 -0.96 -0.84
C SER A 39 -15.43 0.03 -1.47
N PRO A 40 -14.27 -0.45 -1.94
CA PRO A 40 -13.33 0.35 -2.72
C PRO A 40 -13.90 0.86 -4.05
N LEU A 41 -15.15 0.48 -4.41
CA LEU A 41 -15.87 1.02 -5.57
C LEU A 41 -16.51 2.40 -5.31
N PHE A 42 -16.74 2.80 -4.06
CA PHE A 42 -17.48 4.04 -3.71
C PHE A 42 -16.68 5.03 -2.87
N PHE A 43 -15.62 4.57 -2.20
CA PHE A 43 -14.67 5.44 -1.53
C PHE A 43 -13.40 5.40 -2.34
N ASP A 44 -13.26 6.36 -3.27
CA ASP A 44 -11.94 6.76 -3.75
C ASP A 44 -11.21 7.26 -2.52
N PRO A 45 -10.18 6.54 -2.09
CA PRO A 45 -9.67 6.79 -0.77
C PRO A 45 -8.80 8.08 -0.85
N PRO A 46 -8.68 8.87 0.23
CA PRO A 46 -8.22 10.25 0.16
C PRO A 46 -6.86 10.40 -0.54
N ASP A 47 -6.83 11.21 -1.59
CA ASP A 47 -5.72 11.54 -2.50
C ASP A 47 -4.46 12.14 -1.84
N SER A 48 -4.28 12.04 -0.51
CA SER A 48 -3.14 12.62 0.21
C SER A 48 -1.77 12.06 -0.21
N TYR A 49 -1.76 10.95 -0.95
CA TYR A 49 -0.56 10.31 -1.49
C TYR A 49 -0.24 10.74 -2.93
N ARG A 50 -1.20 11.31 -3.66
CA ARG A 50 -1.03 11.83 -5.01
C ARG A 50 -0.80 13.32 -4.94
N GLU A 51 0.32 13.79 -5.48
CA GLU A 51 0.55 15.23 -5.60
C GLU A 51 -0.52 15.83 -6.52
N HIS A 52 -1.02 17.02 -6.19
CA HIS A 52 -2.07 17.69 -6.95
C HIS A 52 -1.64 17.85 -8.44
N GLY A 53 -2.41 17.26 -9.37
CA GLY A 53 -2.10 17.26 -10.81
C GLY A 53 -1.56 15.93 -11.37
N THR A 54 -1.49 14.89 -10.54
CA THR A 54 -1.07 13.54 -10.96
C THR A 54 -2.14 12.87 -11.86
N SER A 55 -1.76 12.36 -13.04
CA SER A 55 -2.67 11.64 -13.94
C SER A 55 -3.04 10.27 -13.38
N ALA A 56 -4.17 9.70 -13.83
CA ALA A 56 -4.60 8.35 -13.44
C ALA A 56 -3.58 7.23 -13.75
N THR A 57 -2.54 7.53 -14.55
CA THR A 57 -1.52 6.59 -15.03
C THR A 57 -0.12 6.80 -14.45
N GLY A 58 0.18 7.95 -13.85
CA GLY A 58 1.44 8.18 -13.15
C GLY A 58 1.24 7.98 -11.66
N ASN A 59 1.94 7.03 -11.02
CA ASN A 59 1.89 6.95 -9.57
C ASN A 59 3.12 7.66 -9.02
N PHE A 60 2.93 8.91 -8.60
CA PHE A 60 3.87 9.58 -7.72
C PHE A 60 3.63 9.06 -6.31
N ILE A 61 4.68 8.49 -5.71
CA ILE A 61 4.66 7.93 -4.35
C ILE A 61 5.47 8.87 -3.47
N ARG A 62 4.83 9.48 -2.47
CA ARG A 62 5.53 10.31 -1.49
C ARG A 62 6.14 9.42 -0.40
N ILE A 63 7.46 9.51 -0.18
CA ILE A 63 8.15 8.84 0.92
C ILE A 63 8.09 9.71 2.18
N ASP A 64 8.34 11.01 2.03
CA ASP A 64 8.18 12.04 3.06
C ASP A 64 8.05 13.44 2.43
N GLU A 65 8.29 14.49 3.21
CA GLU A 65 8.19 15.87 2.72
C GLU A 65 9.15 16.18 1.57
N GLU A 66 10.33 15.56 1.58
CA GLU A 66 11.45 15.86 0.68
C GLU A 66 11.70 14.77 -0.36
N TYR A 67 11.25 13.53 -0.14
CA TYR A 67 11.51 12.41 -1.04
C TYR A 67 10.25 11.87 -1.71
N THR A 68 10.33 11.67 -3.03
CA THR A 68 9.25 11.08 -3.83
C THR A 68 9.79 10.03 -4.78
N ILE A 69 8.95 9.07 -5.16
CA ILE A 69 9.22 8.12 -6.22
C ILE A 69 8.19 8.34 -7.32
N ASN A 70 8.62 8.80 -8.49
CA ASN A 70 7.74 8.84 -9.65
C ASN A 70 7.74 7.46 -10.31
N THR A 71 6.56 6.88 -10.55
CA THR A 71 6.40 5.62 -11.26
C THR A 71 5.56 5.84 -12.51
N THR A 72 6.22 5.87 -13.67
CA THR A 72 5.53 5.72 -14.96
C THR A 72 5.32 4.23 -15.28
N SER A 73 6.19 3.36 -14.73
CA SER A 73 6.09 1.90 -14.63
C SER A 73 7.12 1.38 -13.62
N ALA A 74 7.03 0.12 -13.15
CA ALA A 74 8.06 -0.49 -12.28
C ALA A 74 9.47 -0.55 -12.89
N ILE A 75 9.58 -0.28 -14.20
CA ILE A 75 10.83 -0.24 -14.98
C ILE A 75 11.37 1.19 -15.11
N THR A 76 10.56 2.21 -14.82
CA THR A 76 10.88 3.64 -14.96
C THR A 76 10.57 4.41 -13.68
N SER A 77 10.81 3.76 -12.55
CA SER A 77 10.66 4.34 -11.22
C SER A 77 11.97 4.94 -10.75
N SER A 78 11.94 6.10 -10.09
CA SER A 78 13.15 6.76 -9.62
C SER A 78 12.88 7.48 -8.31
N LEU A 79 13.84 7.43 -7.38
CA LEU A 79 13.81 8.21 -6.14
C LEU A 79 14.32 9.62 -6.42
N TYR A 80 13.52 10.60 -6.05
CA TYR A 80 13.75 12.01 -6.27
C TYR A 80 13.82 12.76 -4.93
N TYR A 81 14.69 13.78 -4.85
CA TYR A 81 14.76 14.70 -3.71
C TYR A 81 14.27 16.10 -4.09
N LYS A 82 13.22 16.59 -3.44
CA LYS A 82 12.59 17.90 -3.66
C LYS A 82 13.49 19.00 -3.09
N THR A 83 14.36 19.54 -3.92
CA THR A 83 15.08 20.78 -3.61
C THR A 83 14.11 21.95 -3.76
N GLY A 84 13.93 22.75 -2.70
CA GLY A 84 13.03 23.91 -2.73
C GLY A 84 13.26 24.78 -3.97
N THR A 85 12.21 24.97 -4.77
CA THR A 85 12.10 25.85 -5.96
C THR A 85 12.83 25.48 -7.25
N ALA A 86 13.58 24.38 -7.34
CA ALA A 86 14.27 24.03 -8.59
C ALA A 86 13.42 23.15 -9.53
N SER A 87 13.40 23.50 -10.81
CA SER A 87 12.70 22.77 -11.88
C SER A 87 13.32 21.40 -12.24
N SER A 88 14.43 21.02 -11.61
CA SER A 88 15.08 19.72 -11.80
C SER A 88 15.20 19.02 -10.47
N ILE A 89 14.38 17.99 -10.27
CA ILE A 89 14.44 17.14 -9.08
C ILE A 89 15.59 16.15 -9.29
N PRO A 90 16.71 16.21 -8.54
CA PRO A 90 17.82 15.30 -8.73
C PRO A 90 17.36 13.85 -8.52
N ASN A 91 17.66 13.00 -9.50
CA ASN A 91 17.45 11.57 -9.40
C ASN A 91 18.55 10.97 -8.50
N ILE A 92 18.13 10.36 -7.39
CA ILE A 92 19.03 9.77 -6.38
C ILE A 92 19.28 8.28 -6.68
N VAL A 93 18.23 7.55 -7.08
CA VAL A 93 18.30 6.12 -7.43
C VAL A 93 17.31 5.82 -8.55
N GLU A 94 17.79 5.22 -9.64
CA GLU A 94 16.96 4.82 -10.78
C GLU A 94 16.43 3.38 -10.63
N HIS A 95 15.41 3.04 -11.43
CA HIS A 95 14.80 1.71 -11.53
C HIS A 95 14.35 1.09 -10.19
N VAL A 96 13.78 1.91 -9.30
CA VAL A 96 13.35 1.49 -7.95
C VAL A 96 12.28 0.40 -8.03
N ASN A 97 12.59 -0.84 -7.65
CA ASN A 97 11.63 -1.94 -7.67
C ASN A 97 10.94 -2.15 -6.32
N GLN A 98 11.72 -2.03 -5.24
CA GLN A 98 11.22 -2.15 -3.87
C GLN A 98 11.81 -1.05 -3.00
N VAL A 99 11.04 -0.62 -2.01
CA VAL A 99 11.44 0.43 -1.07
C VAL A 99 10.97 0.10 0.35
N ASN A 100 11.72 0.56 1.33
CA ASN A 100 11.28 0.78 2.70
C ASN A 100 11.97 2.03 3.24
N SER A 101 11.40 2.69 4.24
CA SER A 101 11.98 3.90 4.82
C SER A 101 11.64 4.02 6.28
N ASP A 102 12.57 4.59 7.05
CA ASP A 102 12.34 5.05 8.41
C ASP A 102 12.55 6.58 8.49
N LYS A 103 12.73 7.12 9.70
CA LYS A 103 12.96 8.56 9.92
C LYS A 103 14.32 9.06 9.40
N THR A 104 15.29 8.18 9.23
CA THR A 104 16.70 8.50 8.95
C THR A 104 17.15 8.01 7.58
N TYR A 105 16.65 6.85 7.14
CA TYR A 105 17.10 6.14 5.96
C TYR A 105 15.96 5.77 5.02
N ILE A 106 16.30 5.67 3.73
CA ILE A 106 15.49 5.03 2.70
C ILE A 106 16.32 3.87 2.18
N ILE A 107 15.75 2.68 2.15
CA ILE A 107 16.38 1.48 1.61
C ILE A 107 15.67 1.03 0.36
N ILE A 108 16.44 0.69 -0.67
CA ILE A 108 15.92 0.44 -2.01
C ILE A 108 16.55 -0.81 -2.60
N ARG A 109 15.73 -1.58 -3.34
CA ARG A 109 16.22 -2.52 -4.35
C ARG A 109 15.86 -1.98 -5.73
N SER A 110 16.87 -1.73 -6.57
CA SER A 110 16.68 -1.37 -7.97
C SER A 110 16.97 -2.54 -8.90
N VAL A 111 16.39 -2.48 -10.10
CA VAL A 111 16.81 -3.34 -11.22
C VAL A 111 18.06 -2.73 -11.83
N SER A 112 19.11 -3.53 -12.03
CA SER A 112 20.38 -3.08 -12.62
C SER A 112 20.20 -2.63 -14.08
N ASP A 113 20.82 -1.50 -14.46
CA ASP A 113 20.75 -0.77 -15.74
C ASP A 113 21.20 -1.52 -17.01
N ASN A 114 21.37 -2.85 -16.97
CA ASN A 114 21.79 -3.61 -18.15
C ASN A 114 20.58 -4.22 -18.85
N PHE A 115 20.51 -4.09 -20.19
CA PHE A 115 19.45 -4.66 -21.03
C PHE A 115 19.26 -6.18 -20.81
N TYR A 116 20.31 -6.89 -20.38
CA TYR A 116 20.25 -8.32 -20.03
C TYR A 116 19.74 -8.60 -18.60
N SER A 117 19.79 -7.61 -17.71
CA SER A 117 19.20 -7.68 -16.35
C SER A 117 17.68 -7.78 -16.38
N PHE A 118 17.03 -7.41 -17.49
CA PHE A 118 15.59 -7.56 -17.68
C PHE A 118 15.12 -9.02 -17.70
N PHE A 119 15.96 -9.93 -18.18
CA PHE A 119 15.65 -11.37 -18.23
C PHE A 119 16.18 -12.13 -17.02
N ASN A 120 17.34 -11.71 -16.47
CA ASN A 120 18.00 -12.39 -15.35
C ASN A 120 17.80 -11.71 -13.99
N LYS A 121 17.00 -10.63 -13.90
CA LYS A 121 16.67 -9.88 -12.68
C LYS A 121 17.86 -9.63 -11.77
N LYS A 122 18.93 -9.02 -12.32
CA LYS A 122 20.05 -8.55 -11.48
C LYS A 122 19.60 -7.32 -10.72
N TYR A 123 19.72 -7.39 -9.40
CA TYR A 123 19.33 -6.30 -8.51
C TYR A 123 20.56 -5.61 -7.94
N ARG A 124 20.40 -4.31 -7.65
CA ARG A 124 21.33 -3.56 -6.82
C ARG A 124 20.56 -3.01 -5.61
N TYR A 125 21.22 -2.96 -4.47
CA TYR A 125 20.61 -2.52 -3.21
C TYR A 125 21.23 -1.19 -2.80
N TYR A 126 20.44 -0.31 -2.19
CA TYR A 126 20.87 1.02 -1.79
C TYR A 126 20.37 1.36 -0.39
N ILE A 127 21.20 2.08 0.35
CA ILE A 127 20.83 2.77 1.58
C ILE A 127 21.09 4.27 1.34
N VAL A 128 20.05 5.07 1.46
CA VAL A 128 20.08 6.52 1.31
C VAL A 128 19.88 7.14 2.69
N LYS A 129 20.82 7.99 3.14
CA LYS A 129 20.68 8.76 4.37
C LYS A 129 19.99 10.09 4.08
N LYS A 130 18.82 10.31 4.67
CA LYS A 130 17.95 11.46 4.37
C LYS A 130 18.63 12.80 4.65
N THR A 131 19.34 12.91 5.78
CA THR A 131 19.91 14.19 6.26
C THR A 131 20.94 14.82 5.33
N ASN A 132 21.64 14.03 4.52
CA ASN A 132 22.73 14.50 3.67
C ASN A 132 22.74 13.87 2.27
N GLN A 133 21.67 13.16 1.90
CA GLN A 133 21.49 12.49 0.61
C GLN A 133 22.63 11.50 0.26
N GLN A 134 23.39 11.02 1.26
CA GLN A 134 24.47 10.06 1.00
C GLN A 134 23.88 8.71 0.60
N VAL A 135 24.36 8.18 -0.53
CA VAL A 135 23.92 6.88 -1.06
C VAL A 135 25.06 5.87 -0.96
N VAL A 136 24.76 4.70 -0.38
CA VAL A 136 25.66 3.54 -0.37
C VAL A 136 24.99 2.41 -1.13
N SER A 137 25.72 1.76 -2.03
CA SER A 137 25.19 0.68 -2.88
C SER A 137 25.86 -0.67 -2.60
N PHE A 138 25.10 -1.75 -2.77
CA PHE A 138 25.54 -3.13 -2.56
C PHE A 138 25.13 -4.01 -3.75
N GLU A 139 26.02 -4.92 -4.16
CA GLU A 139 25.76 -5.88 -5.24
C GLU A 139 24.98 -7.10 -4.75
N THR A 140 25.05 -7.41 -3.45
CA THR A 140 24.41 -8.58 -2.87
C THR A 140 23.45 -8.22 -1.74
N GLU A 141 22.37 -9.00 -1.61
CA GLU A 141 21.42 -8.86 -0.51
C GLU A 141 22.09 -9.10 0.85
N LYS A 142 23.07 -10.01 0.91
CA LYS A 142 23.79 -10.33 2.14
C LYS A 142 24.56 -9.13 2.69
N GLU A 143 25.29 -8.41 1.83
CA GLU A 143 26.03 -7.20 2.23
C GLU A 143 25.07 -6.10 2.67
N PHE A 144 23.99 -5.91 1.92
CA PHE A 144 22.94 -4.95 2.23
C PHE A 144 22.27 -5.22 3.60
N VAL A 145 21.87 -6.47 3.87
CA VAL A 145 21.26 -6.86 5.15
C VAL A 145 22.25 -6.70 6.29
N ALA A 146 23.52 -7.07 6.10
CA ALA A 146 24.55 -6.90 7.10
C ALA A 146 24.75 -5.41 7.46
N GLU A 147 24.71 -4.51 6.48
CA GLU A 147 24.80 -3.08 6.75
C GLU A 147 23.53 -2.52 7.41
N CYS A 148 22.34 -2.96 6.99
CA CYS A 148 21.09 -2.61 7.66
C CYS A 148 21.12 -3.00 9.14
N GLN A 149 21.64 -4.19 9.48
CA GLN A 149 21.78 -4.63 10.86
C GLN A 149 22.73 -3.74 11.66
N LYS A 150 23.89 -3.35 11.10
CA LYS A 150 24.82 -2.41 11.75
C LYS A 150 24.18 -1.05 12.01
N LEU A 151 23.32 -0.59 11.10
CA LEU A 151 22.63 0.70 11.18
C LEU A 151 21.29 0.63 11.93
N ASN A 152 20.89 -0.54 12.46
CA ASN A 152 19.60 -0.79 13.09
C ASN A 152 18.39 -0.45 12.20
N ILE A 153 18.48 -0.72 10.90
CA ILE A 153 17.42 -0.54 9.92
C ILE A 153 16.69 -1.87 9.71
N TYR A 154 15.36 -1.85 9.67
CA TYR A 154 14.57 -3.03 9.35
C TYR A 154 14.60 -3.33 7.83
N PRO A 155 15.22 -4.45 7.37
CA PRO A 155 15.57 -4.64 5.97
C PRO A 155 14.40 -5.12 5.08
N LYS A 156 13.15 -5.11 5.58
CA LYS A 156 12.00 -5.63 4.83
C LYS A 156 11.55 -4.67 3.75
N LEU A 157 12.01 -4.92 2.52
CA LEU A 157 11.63 -4.17 1.34
C LEU A 157 10.23 -4.54 0.85
N ARG A 158 9.42 -3.52 0.50
CA ARG A 158 8.08 -3.69 -0.08
C ARG A 158 8.10 -3.34 -1.56
N SER A 159 7.40 -4.14 -2.36
CA SER A 159 7.35 -3.95 -3.81
C SER A 159 6.44 -2.78 -4.17
N LEU A 160 6.85 -1.93 -5.12
CA LEU A 160 6.08 -0.73 -5.47
C LEU A 160 4.69 -1.05 -6.03
N ASP A 161 4.51 -2.20 -6.68
CA ASP A 161 3.22 -2.71 -7.19
C ASP A 161 2.27 -3.20 -6.09
N LYS A 162 2.80 -3.48 -4.89
CA LYS A 162 2.05 -4.00 -3.74
C LYS A 162 2.01 -3.01 -2.58
N PHE A 163 2.54 -1.80 -2.78
CA PHE A 163 2.59 -0.81 -1.73
C PHE A 163 1.21 -0.14 -1.60
N ASP A 164 0.42 -0.65 -0.65
CA ASP A 164 -0.84 -0.04 -0.24
C ASP A 164 -0.59 0.92 0.94
N TRP A 165 -0.59 2.23 0.68
CA TRP A 165 -0.34 3.25 1.70
C TRP A 165 -1.57 3.55 2.57
N TYR A 166 -2.73 2.91 2.35
CA TYR A 166 -3.87 3.05 3.26
C TYR A 166 -3.61 2.50 4.66
N ASN A 167 -2.63 1.60 4.78
CA ASN A 167 -2.31 0.92 6.04
C ASN A 167 -0.95 1.37 6.60
N SER A 168 -0.76 2.69 6.72
CA SER A 168 0.46 3.28 7.29
C SER A 168 0.69 2.95 8.79
N GLU A 169 -0.28 2.31 9.45
CA GLU A 169 -0.13 1.78 10.81
C GLU A 169 0.81 0.56 10.91
N GLU A 170 1.29 0.01 9.79
CA GLU A 170 2.28 -1.08 9.78
C GLU A 170 3.74 -0.63 9.65
N VAL A 171 4.02 0.67 9.80
CA VAL A 171 5.39 1.20 9.85
C VAL A 171 5.86 1.20 11.31
N TYR A 172 6.43 0.07 11.73
CA TYR A 172 7.20 -0.06 12.97
C TYR A 172 8.65 -0.42 12.65
#